data_AF-A0A0L0VH03-F1
#
_entry.id   AF-A0A0L0VH03-F1
#
_cell.length_a   1.000
_cell.length_b   1.000
_cell.length_c   1.000
_cell.angle_alpha   90.00
_cell.angle_beta   90.00
_cell.angle_gamma   90.00
#
_symmetry.space_group_name_H-M   'P 1'
#
loop_
_entity.id
_entity.type
_entity.pdbx_description
1 polymer ?
#
loop_
_entity_poly.entity_id
_entity_poly.type
_entity_poly.pdbx_seq_one_letter_code
_entity_poly.pdbx_strand_id
1 'polypeptide(L)'
;MSRNLYNHLRVILALCHMNLPHWDTLRRMRSRIRSMLKMDPSENQSVLSNKTFALNLQSIVGNELANPTVVRHLEFYPHDPRGKDMFALYQSKKWREELGPNSRVQMVPSEGKHFYIYEPVGLKDPQAPIVVPIFFYKYQDTLFLKCIKPKAGLRANAPAGSRQFDLHLPSIIPWFHSDLIEIPVDQFQKTYSELTTYYGDSYVELSCGSGLQRVDIPIPNPWRVRTGGKIIRHVPVTLYADNTSGNKSKRWNKHVTYCLTLSGLPPQLTNMEYNCHFISTSNQAGPLEIGEPIIAEIKFKGEACAFGQSPSKLGQDSAPPKQIKPATKLSIIKADMFGQGPVAKDLDDDIQQYLLEPNTKQKCDFWSQQKKIYLSLAAMATCFLGIPATSTPSEQVFLLSKTIISPSPTASTAH
;
A
#
# COMPACT_ATOMS: atom_id res chain seq x y z
N MET A 1 33.69 -12.32 -27.02
CA MET A 1 34.56 -13.48 -26.73
C MET A 1 33.69 -14.69 -26.39
N SER A 2 33.95 -15.86 -26.97
CA SER A 2 33.19 -17.09 -26.67
C SER A 2 33.55 -17.65 -25.29
N ARG A 3 32.64 -18.43 -24.68
CA ARG A 3 32.89 -19.07 -23.36
C ARG A 3 34.10 -20.00 -23.41
N ASN A 4 34.30 -20.70 -24.53
CA ASN A 4 35.42 -21.61 -24.73
C ASN A 4 36.74 -20.83 -24.82
N LEU A 5 36.78 -19.74 -25.60
CA LEU A 5 37.97 -18.89 -25.69
C LEU A 5 38.33 -18.26 -24.35
N TYR A 6 37.33 -17.80 -23.57
CA TYR A 6 37.56 -17.30 -22.21
C TYR A 6 38.16 -18.37 -21.29
N ASN A 7 37.64 -19.59 -21.35
CA ASN A 7 38.16 -20.69 -20.53
C ASN A 7 39.61 -21.06 -20.90
N HIS A 8 39.96 -21.07 -22.19
CA HIS A 8 41.35 -21.27 -22.63
C HIS A 8 42.27 -20.15 -22.10
N LEU A 9 41.88 -18.89 -22.28
CA LEU A 9 42.64 -17.74 -21.74
C LEU A 9 42.78 -17.82 -20.23
N ARG A 10 41.72 -18.19 -19.51
CA ARG A 10 41.76 -18.37 -18.05
C ARG A 10 42.80 -19.40 -17.62
N VAL A 11 42.90 -20.53 -18.33
CA VAL A 11 43.89 -21.58 -18.03
C VAL A 11 45.30 -21.08 -18.30
N ILE A 12 45.54 -20.43 -19.45
CA ILE A 12 46.85 -19.86 -19.80
C ILE A 12 47.29 -18.83 -18.75
N LEU A 13 46.39 -17.93 -18.36
CA LEU A 13 46.68 -16.89 -17.36
C LEU A 13 46.88 -17.48 -15.96
N ALA A 14 46.20 -18.57 -15.61
CA ALA A 14 46.44 -19.28 -14.36
C ALA A 14 47.85 -19.88 -14.28
N LEU A 15 48.41 -20.35 -15.41
CA LEU A 15 49.82 -20.75 -15.51
C LEU A 15 50.77 -19.58 -15.27
N CYS A 16 50.36 -18.36 -15.59
CA CYS A 16 51.06 -17.11 -15.29
C CYS A 16 50.70 -16.52 -13.91
N HIS A 17 50.17 -17.33 -12.99
CA HIS A 17 49.72 -16.92 -11.65
C HIS A 17 48.60 -15.85 -11.61
N MET A 18 47.87 -15.66 -12.70
CA MET A 18 46.68 -14.78 -12.75
C MET A 18 45.40 -15.61 -12.74
N ASN A 19 44.76 -15.67 -11.56
CA ASN A 19 43.51 -16.40 -11.36
C ASN A 19 42.29 -15.54 -11.72
N LEU A 20 41.72 -15.76 -12.90
CA LEU A 20 40.44 -15.16 -13.26
C LEU A 20 39.25 -15.99 -12.76
N PRO A 21 38.15 -15.36 -12.31
CA PRO A 21 36.92 -16.07 -11.93
C PRO A 21 36.32 -16.83 -13.12
N HIS A 22 35.48 -17.82 -12.87
CA HIS A 22 34.71 -18.45 -13.96
C HIS A 22 33.69 -17.45 -14.55
N TRP A 23 33.35 -17.56 -15.83
CA TRP A 23 32.47 -16.60 -16.52
C TRP A 23 31.06 -16.52 -15.91
N ASP A 24 30.61 -17.56 -15.19
CA ASP A 24 29.32 -17.60 -14.50
C ASP A 24 29.41 -17.19 -13.02
N THR A 25 30.59 -16.83 -12.50
CA THR A 25 30.80 -16.55 -11.07
C THR A 25 29.85 -15.45 -10.58
N LEU A 26 29.72 -14.37 -11.35
CA LEU A 26 28.77 -13.30 -11.05
C LEU A 26 27.32 -13.77 -11.09
N ARG A 27 26.95 -14.69 -12.00
CA ARG A 27 25.58 -15.23 -12.06
C ARG A 27 25.28 -16.09 -10.84
N ARG A 28 26.22 -16.95 -10.44
CA ARG A 28 26.09 -17.78 -9.23
C ARG A 28 26.02 -16.93 -7.96
N MET A 29 26.88 -15.92 -7.85
CA MET A 29 26.82 -14.97 -6.72
C MET A 29 25.48 -14.24 -6.66
N ARG A 30 24.97 -13.74 -7.80
CA ARG A 30 23.65 -13.08 -7.86
C ARG A 30 22.52 -14.02 -7.48
N SER A 31 22.53 -15.25 -8.01
CA SER A 31 21.53 -16.28 -7.66
C SER A 31 21.57 -16.60 -6.17
N ARG A 32 22.76 -16.72 -5.58
CA ARG A 32 22.93 -16.92 -4.13
C ARG A 32 22.36 -15.76 -3.31
N ILE A 33 22.65 -14.52 -3.70
CA ILE A 33 22.13 -13.32 -3.02
C ILE A 33 20.61 -13.24 -3.11
N ARG A 34 20.04 -13.48 -4.30
CA ARG A 34 18.58 -13.49 -4.49
C ARG A 34 17.90 -14.55 -3.65
N SER A 35 18.44 -15.77 -3.63
CA SER A 35 17.92 -16.86 -2.80
C SER A 35 17.97 -16.50 -1.31
N MET A 36 19.08 -15.90 -0.85
CA MET A 36 19.23 -15.44 0.53
C MET A 36 18.21 -14.37 0.92
N LEU A 37 17.97 -13.39 0.04
CA LEU A 37 17.03 -12.29 0.26
C LEU A 37 15.57 -12.66 -0.11
N LYS A 38 15.35 -13.85 -0.67
CA LYS A 38 14.07 -14.29 -1.27
C LYS A 38 13.54 -13.29 -2.31
N MET A 39 14.45 -12.74 -3.12
CA MET A 39 14.18 -11.71 -4.12
C MET A 39 14.31 -12.24 -5.55
N ASP A 40 13.53 -13.27 -5.86
CA ASP A 40 13.45 -13.82 -7.21
C ASP A 40 12.41 -13.04 -8.04
N PRO A 41 12.78 -12.58 -9.25
CA PRO A 41 11.83 -11.92 -10.14
C PRO A 41 10.71 -12.87 -10.55
N SER A 42 9.47 -12.41 -10.45
CA SER A 42 8.31 -13.08 -11.01
C SER A 42 8.15 -12.68 -12.48
N GLU A 43 8.02 -13.67 -13.36
CA GLU A 43 7.66 -13.45 -14.77
C GLU A 43 6.13 -13.45 -14.89
N ASN A 44 5.60 -12.44 -15.58
CA ASN A 44 4.18 -12.32 -15.88
C ASN A 44 4.02 -12.00 -17.36
N GLN A 45 2.90 -12.42 -17.94
CA GLN A 45 2.52 -12.05 -19.31
C GLN A 45 1.36 -11.07 -19.25
N SER A 46 1.52 -9.88 -19.86
CA SER A 46 0.47 -8.88 -19.92
C SER A 46 -0.66 -9.29 -20.86
N VAL A 47 -1.80 -8.59 -20.78
CA VAL A 47 -2.94 -8.76 -21.70
C VAL A 47 -2.54 -8.57 -23.17
N LEU A 48 -1.51 -7.75 -23.45
CA LEU A 48 -0.98 -7.53 -24.79
C LEU A 48 0.10 -8.56 -25.18
N SER A 49 0.21 -9.66 -24.44
CA SER A 49 1.20 -10.72 -24.63
C SER A 49 2.66 -10.30 -24.44
N ASN A 50 2.92 -9.15 -23.81
CA ASN A 50 4.27 -8.73 -23.44
C ASN A 50 4.73 -9.45 -22.18
N LYS A 51 5.99 -9.87 -22.16
CA LYS A 51 6.62 -10.38 -20.94
C LYS A 51 7.02 -9.24 -20.02
N THR A 52 6.66 -9.35 -18.75
CA THR A 52 7.02 -8.40 -17.69
C THR A 52 7.66 -9.16 -16.53
N PHE A 53 8.57 -8.49 -15.83
CA PHE A 53 9.28 -9.09 -14.69
C PHE A 53 9.20 -8.13 -13.50
N ALA A 54 8.77 -8.62 -12.34
CA ALA A 54 8.63 -7.79 -11.15
C ALA A 54 9.25 -8.47 -9.92
N LEU A 55 9.93 -7.69 -9.10
CA LEU A 55 10.36 -8.09 -7.77
C LEU A 55 9.16 -8.10 -6.82
N ASN A 56 9.19 -9.02 -5.86
CA ASN A 56 8.13 -9.20 -4.89
C ASN A 56 8.06 -8.00 -3.91
N LEU A 57 6.98 -7.21 -3.99
CA LEU A 57 6.80 -6.02 -3.16
C LEU A 57 6.77 -6.35 -1.67
N GLN A 58 6.15 -7.46 -1.29
CA GLN A 58 6.05 -7.87 0.13
C GLN A 58 7.42 -8.14 0.75
N SER A 59 8.32 -8.75 -0.02
CA SER A 59 9.67 -9.07 0.43
C SER A 59 10.52 -7.81 0.52
N ILE A 60 10.33 -6.83 -0.37
CA ILE A 60 10.94 -5.50 -0.24
C ILE A 60 10.51 -4.85 1.08
N VAL A 61 9.19 -4.74 1.32
CA VAL A 61 8.65 -4.16 2.56
C VAL A 61 9.11 -4.94 3.79
N GLY A 62 9.11 -6.27 3.72
CA GLY A 62 9.56 -7.15 4.81
C GLY A 62 11.04 -6.94 5.15
N ASN A 63 11.90 -6.77 4.14
CA ASN A 63 13.32 -6.48 4.33
C ASN A 63 13.52 -5.11 4.97
N GLU A 64 12.76 -4.08 4.58
CA GLU A 64 12.86 -2.75 5.20
C GLU A 64 12.32 -2.71 6.64
N LEU A 65 11.27 -3.47 6.94
CA LEU A 65 10.81 -3.64 8.33
C LEU A 65 11.81 -4.39 9.19
N ALA A 66 12.62 -5.28 8.61
CA ALA A 66 13.71 -5.98 9.28
C ALA A 66 15.01 -5.15 9.36
N ASN A 67 15.09 -4.03 8.64
CA ASN A 67 16.28 -3.21 8.53
C ASN A 67 16.42 -2.26 9.74
N PRO A 68 17.37 -2.48 10.66
CA PRO A 68 17.53 -1.66 11.87
C PRO A 68 17.92 -0.21 11.57
N THR A 69 18.42 0.08 10.37
CA THR A 69 18.79 1.44 9.95
C THR A 69 17.58 2.23 9.48
N VAL A 70 16.61 1.58 8.84
CA VAL A 70 15.43 2.25 8.27
C VAL A 70 14.25 2.23 9.24
N VAL A 71 14.00 1.11 9.91
CA VAL A 71 12.79 0.91 10.73
C VAL A 71 12.66 1.93 11.88
N ARG A 72 13.79 2.44 12.40
CA ARG A 72 13.83 3.45 13.47
C ARG A 72 13.26 4.81 13.03
N HIS A 73 13.24 5.07 11.72
CA HIS A 73 12.76 6.31 11.13
C HIS A 73 11.37 6.17 10.49
N LEU A 74 10.79 4.97 10.49
CA LEU A 74 9.48 4.73 9.90
C LEU A 74 8.37 5.14 10.85
N GLU A 75 7.50 6.02 10.34
CA GLU A 75 6.20 6.29 10.94
C GLU A 75 5.17 5.24 10.51
N PHE A 76 4.41 4.74 11.49
CA PHE A 76 3.33 3.76 11.28
C PHE A 76 1.94 4.33 11.50
N TYR A 77 1.88 5.59 11.93
CA TYR A 77 0.66 6.33 12.20
C TYR A 77 0.71 7.65 11.43
N PRO A 78 -0.41 8.13 10.89
CA PRO A 78 -0.44 9.46 10.29
C PRO A 78 -0.23 10.51 11.39
N HIS A 79 0.42 11.61 11.04
CA HIS A 79 0.60 12.76 11.93
C HIS A 79 -0.43 13.83 11.57
N ASP A 80 -0.97 14.50 12.58
CA ASP A 80 -1.80 15.69 12.38
C ASP A 80 -0.95 16.96 12.53
N PRO A 81 -0.52 17.62 11.43
CA PRO A 81 0.16 18.92 11.49
C PRO A 81 -0.69 20.07 12.03
N ARG A 82 -2.00 19.87 12.30
CA ARG A 82 -2.96 20.96 12.62
C ARG A 82 -2.93 22.09 11.58
N GLY A 83 -2.68 21.72 10.32
CA GLY A 83 -2.61 22.65 9.19
C GLY A 83 -1.31 23.45 9.07
N LYS A 84 -0.25 23.14 9.84
CA LYS A 84 1.03 23.86 9.82
C LYS A 84 2.16 22.97 9.30
N ASP A 85 3.11 23.55 8.57
CA ASP A 85 4.40 22.94 8.25
C ASP A 85 4.31 21.47 7.78
N MET A 86 3.46 21.19 6.77
CA MET A 86 3.38 19.85 6.18
C MET A 86 4.59 19.63 5.27
N PHE A 87 5.49 18.75 5.67
CA PHE A 87 6.72 18.42 4.93
C PHE A 87 6.82 16.94 4.55
N ALA A 88 6.10 16.04 5.23
CA ALA A 88 6.22 14.59 5.03
C ALA A 88 4.91 13.91 4.60
N LEU A 89 5.02 12.76 3.93
CA LEU A 89 3.85 12.00 3.47
C LEU A 89 3.04 11.40 4.62
N TYR A 90 3.66 11.11 5.76
CA TYR A 90 2.94 10.69 6.96
C TYR A 90 2.05 11.79 7.56
N GLN A 91 2.22 13.05 7.15
CA GLN A 91 1.32 14.15 7.51
C GLN A 91 0.20 14.36 6.49
N SER A 92 0.14 13.52 5.45
CA SER A 92 -0.83 13.71 4.37
C SER A 92 -2.27 13.49 4.84
N LYS A 93 -3.16 14.35 4.34
CA LYS A 93 -4.61 14.21 4.52
C LYS A 93 -5.11 12.84 4.05
N LYS A 94 -4.56 12.32 2.94
CA LYS A 94 -4.91 11.01 2.38
C LYS A 94 -4.78 9.90 3.42
N TRP A 95 -3.65 9.82 4.11
CA TRP A 95 -3.42 8.81 5.13
C TRP A 95 -4.25 9.08 6.40
N ARG A 96 -4.29 10.34 6.85
CA ARG A 96 -5.00 10.73 8.08
C ARG A 96 -6.51 10.53 8.00
N GLU A 97 -7.14 10.88 6.89
CA GLU A 97 -8.60 11.10 6.81
C GLU A 97 -9.31 10.29 5.72
N GLU A 98 -8.68 10.09 4.57
CA GLU A 98 -9.37 9.65 3.34
C GLU A 98 -9.37 8.13 3.16
N LEU A 99 -8.57 7.39 3.93
CA LEU A 99 -8.56 5.93 3.89
C LEU A 99 -9.83 5.34 4.54
N GLY A 100 -10.45 4.40 3.83
CA GLY A 100 -11.63 3.68 4.32
C GLY A 100 -11.35 2.85 5.59
N PRO A 101 -12.40 2.39 6.29
CA PRO A 101 -12.30 1.56 7.51
C PRO A 101 -11.28 0.42 7.44
N ASN A 102 -11.25 -0.33 6.32
CA ASN A 102 -10.40 -1.50 6.16
C ASN A 102 -8.95 -1.18 5.77
N SER A 103 -8.68 0.04 5.33
CA SER A 103 -7.38 0.45 4.77
C SER A 103 -6.64 1.46 5.65
N ARG A 104 -7.30 2.08 6.64
CA ARG A 104 -6.63 2.96 7.61
C ARG A 104 -5.87 2.16 8.66
N VAL A 105 -5.19 2.85 9.58
CA VAL A 105 -4.52 2.20 10.71
C VAL A 105 -5.53 1.42 11.56
N GLN A 106 -5.28 0.13 11.78
CA GLN A 106 -6.24 -0.78 12.42
C GLN A 106 -6.07 -0.90 13.94
N MET A 107 -4.85 -0.72 14.44
CA MET A 107 -4.50 -1.09 15.81
C MET A 107 -3.39 -0.23 16.41
N VAL A 108 -3.46 -0.04 17.73
CA VAL A 108 -2.40 0.51 18.55
C VAL A 108 -2.05 -0.42 19.73
N PRO A 109 -0.75 -0.67 19.98
CA PRO A 109 -0.31 -1.27 21.23
C PRO A 109 -0.13 -0.21 22.34
N SER A 110 -0.63 -0.49 23.54
CA SER A 110 -0.41 0.34 24.73
C SER A 110 -0.50 -0.52 26.00
N GLU A 111 0.43 -0.33 26.94
CA GLU A 111 0.52 -1.06 28.21
C GLU A 111 0.38 -2.60 28.07
N GLY A 112 1.00 -3.18 27.04
CA GLY A 112 0.94 -4.63 26.77
C GLY A 112 -0.38 -5.13 26.19
N LYS A 113 -1.34 -4.23 25.91
CA LYS A 113 -2.63 -4.52 25.27
C LYS A 113 -2.68 -3.98 23.86
N HIS A 114 -3.59 -4.52 23.05
CA HIS A 114 -3.87 -4.05 21.70
C HIS A 114 -5.28 -3.49 21.63
N PHE A 115 -5.40 -2.27 21.12
CA PHE A 115 -6.68 -1.59 20.92
C PHE A 115 -6.93 -1.42 19.42
N TYR A 116 -8.11 -1.80 18.96
CA TYR A 116 -8.46 -1.77 17.54
C TYR A 116 -9.52 -0.70 17.27
N ILE A 117 -9.55 -0.18 16.05
CA ILE A 117 -10.70 0.62 15.61
C ILE A 117 -11.98 -0.21 15.71
N TYR A 118 -13.08 0.47 16.01
CA TYR A 118 -14.42 -0.10 16.12
C TYR A 118 -14.63 -1.13 17.25
N GLU A 119 -13.64 -1.37 18.11
CA GLU A 119 -13.86 -2.11 19.36
C GLU A 119 -14.14 -1.16 20.52
N PRO A 120 -15.07 -1.48 21.43
CA PRO A 120 -15.27 -0.68 22.63
C PRO A 120 -14.04 -0.78 23.54
N VAL A 121 -13.64 0.37 24.08
CA VAL A 121 -12.46 0.52 24.95
C VAL A 121 -12.86 1.21 26.23
N GLY A 122 -12.37 0.67 27.34
CA GLY A 122 -12.53 1.27 28.65
C GLY A 122 -11.45 2.28 28.96
N LEU A 123 -11.83 3.48 29.39
CA LEU A 123 -10.90 4.53 29.81
C LEU A 123 -10.50 4.38 31.28
N LYS A 124 -9.38 5.00 31.66
CA LYS A 124 -8.95 5.16 33.06
C LYS A 124 -9.88 6.07 33.85
N ASP A 125 -10.52 7.04 33.18
CA ASP A 125 -11.47 7.96 33.80
C ASP A 125 -12.80 7.24 34.16
N PRO A 126 -13.16 7.18 35.44
CA PRO A 126 -14.40 6.55 35.88
C PRO A 126 -15.68 7.28 35.45
N GLN A 127 -15.61 8.56 35.04
CA GLN A 127 -16.78 9.36 34.66
C GLN A 127 -17.23 9.15 33.20
N ALA A 128 -16.37 8.61 32.35
CA ALA A 128 -16.67 8.32 30.94
C ALA A 128 -16.08 6.96 30.54
N PRO A 129 -16.66 5.85 31.02
CA PRO A 129 -15.92 4.60 31.09
C PRO A 129 -15.67 3.97 29.74
N ILE A 130 -16.49 4.20 28.71
CA ILE A 130 -16.43 3.44 27.45
C ILE A 130 -16.52 4.35 26.23
N VAL A 131 -15.61 4.15 25.28
CA VAL A 131 -15.58 4.82 23.98
C VAL A 131 -15.26 3.83 22.86
N VAL A 132 -15.54 4.22 21.61
CA VAL A 132 -15.17 3.42 20.42
C VAL A 132 -14.17 4.20 19.57
N PRO A 133 -12.92 3.71 19.38
CA PRO A 133 -11.94 4.34 18.52
C PRO A 133 -12.29 4.27 17.03
N ILE A 134 -12.13 5.38 16.31
CA ILE A 134 -12.42 5.48 14.87
C ILE A 134 -11.17 5.81 14.05
N PHE A 135 -10.27 6.64 14.58
CA PHE A 135 -9.01 6.99 13.91
C PHE A 135 -7.85 7.00 14.91
N PHE A 136 -6.68 6.57 14.47
CA PHE A 136 -5.41 6.70 15.20
C PHE A 136 -4.51 7.70 14.48
N TYR A 137 -3.87 8.59 15.23
CA TYR A 137 -2.92 9.57 14.67
C TYR A 137 -1.96 10.08 15.74
N LYS A 138 -0.83 10.62 15.32
CA LYS A 138 0.14 11.29 16.21
C LYS A 138 -0.01 12.80 16.14
N TYR A 139 0.19 13.47 17.28
CA TYR A 139 0.36 14.91 17.38
C TYR A 139 1.45 15.20 18.41
N GLN A 140 2.49 15.93 18.01
CA GLN A 140 3.66 16.24 18.86
C GLN A 140 4.22 14.98 19.57
N ASP A 141 4.50 13.93 18.79
CA ASP A 141 4.97 12.60 19.23
C ASP A 141 4.06 11.82 20.18
N THR A 142 2.93 12.40 20.58
CA THR A 142 1.92 11.73 21.39
C THR A 142 0.89 11.08 20.48
N LEU A 143 0.51 9.84 20.80
CA LEU A 143 -0.46 9.09 20.03
C LEU A 143 -1.86 9.34 20.57
N PHE A 144 -2.75 9.77 19.68
CA PHE A 144 -4.13 10.10 19.97
C PHE A 144 -5.07 9.23 19.16
N LEU A 145 -6.30 9.17 19.65
CA LEU A 145 -7.42 8.61 18.94
C LEU A 145 -8.53 9.64 18.80
N LYS A 146 -9.23 9.59 17.68
CA LYS A 146 -10.58 10.13 17.60
C LYS A 146 -11.56 9.01 17.94
N CYS A 147 -12.29 9.20 19.03
CA CYS A 147 -13.23 8.23 19.56
C CYS A 147 -14.64 8.79 19.53
N ILE A 148 -15.64 7.91 19.49
CA ILE A 148 -17.05 8.28 19.65
C ILE A 148 -17.60 7.62 20.91
N LYS A 149 -18.47 8.33 21.64
CA LYS A 149 -19.24 7.73 22.73
C LYS A 149 -20.35 6.89 22.11
N PRO A 150 -20.40 5.57 22.37
CA PRO A 150 -21.47 4.75 21.80
C PRO A 150 -22.82 5.16 22.40
N LYS A 151 -23.84 5.26 21.55
CA LYS A 151 -25.22 5.49 22.00
C LYS A 151 -25.87 4.13 22.22
N ALA A 152 -26.24 3.81 23.45
CA ALA A 152 -26.92 2.58 23.79
C ALA A 152 -28.44 2.77 23.66
N GLY A 153 -29.09 1.88 22.90
CA GLY A 153 -30.54 1.77 22.83
C GLY A 153 -31.01 0.44 23.41
N LEU A 154 -32.18 0.42 24.08
CA LEU A 154 -32.82 -0.85 24.42
C LEU A 154 -33.16 -1.59 23.13
N ARG A 155 -32.83 -2.88 23.08
CA ARG A 155 -33.04 -3.70 21.88
C ARG A 155 -34.54 -3.90 21.67
N ALA A 156 -35.04 -3.48 20.50
CA ALA A 156 -36.47 -3.38 20.20
C ALA A 156 -37.26 -4.70 20.34
N ASN A 157 -36.59 -5.85 20.21
CA ASN A 157 -37.18 -7.19 20.29
C ASN A 157 -36.64 -8.04 21.46
N ALA A 158 -36.04 -7.41 22.47
CA ALA A 158 -35.53 -8.14 23.62
C ALA A 158 -36.68 -8.67 24.50
N PRO A 159 -36.58 -9.92 25.02
CA PRO A 159 -37.57 -10.46 25.97
C PRO A 159 -37.80 -9.50 27.14
N ALA A 160 -39.01 -9.45 27.67
CA ALA A 160 -39.30 -8.65 28.86
C ALA A 160 -38.36 -9.03 30.01
N GLY A 161 -37.62 -8.05 30.54
CA GLY A 161 -36.59 -8.26 31.58
C GLY A 161 -35.17 -8.55 31.05
N SER A 162 -34.98 -8.67 29.74
CA SER A 162 -33.66 -8.77 29.13
C SER A 162 -32.90 -7.45 29.27
N ARG A 163 -31.62 -7.53 29.66
CA ARG A 163 -30.70 -6.39 29.81
C ARG A 163 -29.85 -6.15 28.56
N GLN A 164 -30.22 -6.77 27.44
CA GLN A 164 -29.53 -6.59 26.16
C GLN A 164 -29.81 -5.20 25.58
N PHE A 165 -28.77 -4.60 25.03
CA PHE A 165 -28.84 -3.29 24.39
C PHE A 165 -28.10 -3.34 23.05
N ASP A 166 -28.42 -2.42 22.15
CA ASP A 166 -27.69 -2.30 20.89
C ASP A 166 -26.76 -1.08 20.96
N LEU A 167 -25.53 -1.25 20.47
CA LEU A 167 -24.59 -0.14 20.30
C LEU A 167 -24.79 0.49 18.94
N HIS A 168 -25.23 1.74 18.93
CA HIS A 168 -25.43 2.48 17.70
C HIS A 168 -24.21 3.32 17.37
N LEU A 169 -23.60 3.02 16.22
CA LEU A 169 -22.55 3.80 15.61
C LEU A 169 -23.02 4.30 14.23
N PRO A 170 -22.71 5.55 13.85
CA PRO A 170 -22.96 6.03 12.50
C PRO A 170 -22.22 5.16 11.46
N SER A 171 -22.85 4.91 10.32
CA SER A 171 -22.29 4.06 9.26
C SER A 171 -21.03 4.65 8.62
N ILE A 172 -20.98 5.98 8.49
CA ILE A 172 -19.82 6.73 7.97
C ILE A 172 -19.48 7.81 8.98
N ILE A 173 -18.27 7.74 9.54
CA ILE A 173 -17.77 8.70 10.52
C ILE A 173 -16.58 9.44 9.89
N PRO A 174 -16.76 10.65 9.33
CA PRO A 174 -15.67 11.44 8.77
C PRO A 174 -14.75 11.98 9.88
N TRP A 175 -13.55 12.41 9.49
CA TRP A 175 -12.52 12.90 10.42
C TRP A 175 -12.97 14.08 11.31
N PHE A 176 -13.78 15.00 10.75
CA PHE A 176 -14.29 16.20 11.45
C PHE A 176 -15.72 16.03 11.99
N HIS A 177 -16.14 14.81 12.31
CA HIS A 177 -17.47 14.57 12.88
C HIS A 177 -17.61 15.19 14.30
N SER A 178 -18.72 15.87 14.57
CA SER A 178 -18.95 16.61 15.84
C SER A 178 -18.91 15.73 17.09
N ASP A 179 -19.39 14.49 16.97
CA ASP A 179 -19.44 13.54 18.10
C ASP A 179 -18.07 12.88 18.38
N LEU A 180 -17.03 13.19 17.60
CA LEU A 180 -15.68 12.68 17.84
C LEU A 180 -14.97 13.49 18.94
N ILE A 181 -14.47 12.78 19.93
CA ILE A 181 -13.60 13.31 20.98
C ILE A 181 -12.17 12.80 20.80
N GLU A 182 -11.20 13.66 21.09
CA GLU A 182 -9.79 13.31 21.03
C GLU A 182 -9.32 12.80 22.39
N ILE A 183 -8.72 11.61 22.42
CA ILE A 183 -8.26 10.96 23.65
C ILE A 183 -6.82 10.47 23.43
N PRO A 184 -5.86 10.78 24.31
CA PRO A 184 -4.54 10.18 24.26
C PRO A 184 -4.59 8.66 24.53
N VAL A 185 -3.75 7.89 23.86
CA VAL A 185 -3.70 6.42 24.01
C VAL A 185 -3.39 5.97 25.44
N ASP A 186 -2.70 6.80 26.23
CA ASP A 186 -2.36 6.50 27.63
C ASP A 186 -3.58 6.47 28.56
N GLN A 187 -4.73 7.02 28.15
CA GLN A 187 -5.98 6.98 28.91
C GLN A 187 -6.72 5.66 28.76
N PHE A 188 -6.25 4.77 27.88
CA PHE A 188 -6.90 3.49 27.63
C PHE A 188 -6.49 2.48 28.70
N GLN A 189 -7.46 1.74 29.22
CA GLN A 189 -7.22 0.78 30.30
C GLN A 189 -7.73 -0.62 29.95
N LYS A 190 -8.97 -0.72 29.44
CA LYS A 190 -9.65 -2.00 29.25
C LYS A 190 -9.92 -2.29 27.78
N THR A 191 -9.57 -3.49 27.32
CA THR A 191 -10.01 -3.97 26.00
C THR A 191 -11.46 -4.43 26.04
N TYR A 192 -12.09 -4.64 24.88
CA TYR A 192 -13.49 -5.07 24.76
C TYR A 192 -13.84 -6.27 25.67
N SER A 193 -12.91 -7.22 25.82
CA SER A 193 -13.07 -8.45 26.62
C SER A 193 -13.04 -8.22 28.13
N GLU A 194 -12.50 -7.09 28.58
CA GLU A 194 -12.38 -6.73 30.00
C GLU A 194 -13.52 -5.80 30.44
N LEU A 195 -14.41 -5.42 29.51
CA LEU A 195 -15.53 -4.55 29.79
C LEU A 195 -16.68 -5.36 30.42
N THR A 196 -17.08 -4.93 31.60
CA THR A 196 -18.22 -5.47 32.33
C THR A 196 -19.25 -4.38 32.54
N THR A 197 -20.53 -4.76 32.55
CA THR A 197 -21.61 -3.88 32.98
C THR A 197 -21.57 -3.66 34.50
N TYR A 198 -22.41 -2.75 34.99
CA TYR A 198 -22.57 -2.53 36.43
C TYR A 198 -22.89 -3.82 37.22
N TYR A 199 -23.60 -4.76 36.59
CA TYR A 199 -23.99 -6.02 37.22
C TYR A 199 -22.92 -7.12 37.12
N GLY A 200 -21.76 -6.84 36.52
CA GLY A 200 -20.67 -7.80 36.33
C GLY A 200 -20.77 -8.63 35.04
N ASP A 201 -21.88 -8.52 34.30
CA ASP A 201 -22.06 -9.21 33.01
C ASP A 201 -21.10 -8.66 31.94
N SER A 202 -20.69 -9.49 30.99
CA SER A 202 -19.89 -9.07 29.84
C SER A 202 -20.60 -7.99 29.03
N TYR A 203 -19.95 -6.83 28.86
CA TYR A 203 -20.50 -5.70 28.12
C TYR A 203 -20.80 -6.07 26.66
N VAL A 204 -19.90 -6.85 26.04
CA VAL A 204 -19.99 -7.18 24.62
C VAL A 204 -21.08 -8.21 24.36
N GLU A 205 -21.19 -9.24 25.21
CA GLU A 205 -22.24 -10.26 25.08
C GLU A 205 -23.65 -9.67 25.18
N LEU A 206 -23.84 -8.66 26.04
CA LEU A 206 -25.10 -7.94 26.15
C LEU A 206 -25.34 -6.95 25.00
N SER A 207 -24.28 -6.48 24.35
CA SER A 207 -24.34 -5.52 23.23
C SER A 207 -24.53 -6.14 21.84
N CYS A 208 -24.24 -7.43 21.70
CA CYS A 208 -24.26 -8.16 20.44
C CYS A 208 -25.54 -8.98 20.31
N GLY A 209 -26.67 -8.29 20.15
CA GLY A 209 -27.94 -8.90 19.81
C GLY A 209 -28.23 -8.81 18.32
N SER A 210 -28.43 -9.94 17.63
CA SER A 210 -28.90 -10.04 16.24
C SER A 210 -30.28 -9.38 16.01
N GLY A 211 -30.33 -8.05 15.93
CA GLY A 211 -31.53 -7.26 15.64
C GLY A 211 -31.47 -6.72 14.22
N LEU A 212 -32.56 -6.84 13.47
CA LEU A 212 -32.63 -6.50 12.04
C LEU A 212 -32.13 -5.08 11.72
N GLN A 213 -31.18 -5.02 10.77
CA GLN A 213 -30.61 -3.87 10.07
C GLN A 213 -29.87 -2.82 10.93
N ARG A 214 -28.53 -2.86 10.91
CA ARG A 214 -27.57 -1.74 10.71
C ARG A 214 -26.15 -2.22 11.02
N VAL A 215 -25.30 -2.30 9.98
CA VAL A 215 -23.88 -2.71 9.95
C VAL A 215 -23.38 -3.31 11.27
N ASP A 216 -23.47 -4.64 11.39
CA ASP A 216 -22.86 -5.36 12.50
C ASP A 216 -21.35 -5.09 12.47
N ILE A 217 -20.84 -4.36 13.46
CA ILE A 217 -19.40 -4.24 13.66
C ILE A 217 -18.96 -5.51 14.38
N PRO A 218 -18.20 -6.40 13.71
CA PRO A 218 -17.76 -7.63 14.31
C PRO A 218 -16.86 -7.36 15.52
N ILE A 219 -17.26 -7.87 16.69
CA ILE A 219 -16.46 -7.90 17.91
C ILE A 219 -16.22 -9.39 18.27
N PRO A 220 -14.97 -9.86 18.39
CA PRO A 220 -13.72 -9.10 18.19
C PRO A 220 -13.52 -8.61 16.76
N ASN A 221 -12.74 -7.54 16.62
CA ASN A 221 -12.36 -7.01 15.32
C ASN A 221 -11.69 -8.13 14.47
N PRO A 222 -12.06 -8.31 13.18
CA PRO A 222 -11.50 -9.34 12.32
C PRO A 222 -9.96 -9.30 12.25
N TRP A 223 -9.36 -8.11 12.33
CA TRP A 223 -7.91 -7.95 12.38
C TRP A 223 -7.30 -8.49 13.67
N ARG A 224 -8.00 -8.41 14.81
CA ARG A 224 -7.58 -9.04 16.06
C ARG A 224 -7.49 -10.55 15.90
N VAL A 225 -8.51 -11.16 15.31
CA VAL A 225 -8.54 -12.61 15.05
C VAL A 225 -7.41 -13.00 14.10
N ARG A 226 -7.25 -12.28 12.98
CA ARG A 226 -6.20 -12.55 11.97
C ARG A 226 -4.77 -12.42 12.52
N THR A 227 -4.55 -11.50 13.44
CA THR A 227 -3.20 -11.22 13.96
C THR A 227 -2.75 -12.18 15.05
N GLY A 228 -3.68 -12.81 15.77
CA GLY A 228 -3.33 -13.77 16.82
C GLY A 228 -2.38 -13.20 17.86
N GLY A 229 -2.58 -11.94 18.26
CA GLY A 229 -1.73 -11.26 19.25
C GLY A 229 -0.45 -10.62 18.70
N LYS A 230 -0.28 -10.51 17.38
CA LYS A 230 0.83 -9.75 16.77
C LYS A 230 0.49 -8.28 16.53
N ILE A 231 1.51 -7.43 16.53
CA ILE A 231 1.38 -6.01 16.19
C ILE A 231 1.09 -5.83 14.70
N ILE A 232 0.10 -4.99 14.38
CA ILE A 232 -0.15 -4.54 13.00
C ILE A 232 0.63 -3.26 12.78
N ARG A 233 1.51 -3.26 11.78
CA ARG A 233 2.17 -2.06 11.29
C ARG A 233 1.49 -1.62 10.00
N HIS A 234 0.96 -0.41 10.00
CA HIS A 234 0.43 0.20 8.78
C HIS A 234 1.58 0.86 8.02
N VAL A 235 1.91 0.33 6.84
CA VAL A 235 3.06 0.76 6.03
C VAL A 235 2.55 1.23 4.66
N PRO A 236 2.19 2.51 4.52
CA PRO A 236 1.88 3.05 3.20
C PRO A 236 3.13 3.12 2.36
N VAL A 237 2.93 2.94 1.07
CA VAL A 237 3.99 2.98 0.08
C VAL A 237 3.61 3.94 -1.04
N THR A 238 4.61 4.67 -1.53
CA THR A 238 4.48 5.53 -2.69
C THR A 238 5.01 4.77 -3.89
N LEU A 239 4.08 4.27 -4.71
CA LEU A 239 4.38 3.57 -5.95
C LEU A 239 4.31 4.57 -7.11
N TYR A 240 5.35 4.62 -7.94
CA TYR A 240 5.38 5.50 -9.10
C TYR A 240 6.07 4.81 -10.28
N ALA A 241 5.64 5.18 -11.48
CA ALA A 241 6.28 4.80 -12.72
C ALA A 241 7.08 6.00 -13.25
N ASP A 242 8.29 5.75 -13.69
CA ASP A 242 9.15 6.75 -14.33
C ASP A 242 9.69 6.24 -15.66
N ASN A 243 9.94 7.19 -16.56
CA ASN A 243 10.57 6.93 -17.82
C ASN A 243 12.09 7.16 -17.72
N THR A 244 12.83 6.06 -17.70
CA THR A 244 14.28 6.04 -17.67
C THR A 244 14.84 5.60 -19.02
N SER A 245 15.94 6.21 -19.50
CA SER A 245 16.65 5.74 -20.68
C SER A 245 18.04 5.27 -20.31
N GLY A 246 18.46 4.13 -20.86
CA GLY A 246 19.82 3.62 -20.68
C GLY A 246 20.90 4.31 -21.51
N ASN A 247 20.57 5.43 -22.16
CA ASN A 247 21.43 6.24 -23.01
C ASN A 247 21.48 7.68 -22.50
N LYS A 248 22.51 8.45 -22.89
CA LYS A 248 22.63 9.90 -22.62
C LYS A 248 21.43 10.72 -23.12
N SER A 249 20.57 10.17 -24.00
CA SER A 249 19.32 10.80 -24.42
C SER A 249 18.12 9.88 -24.19
N LYS A 250 17.01 10.49 -23.72
CA LYS A 250 15.72 9.83 -23.49
C LYS A 250 15.00 9.37 -24.77
N ARG A 251 15.58 9.66 -25.95
CA ARG A 251 14.95 9.45 -27.26
C ARG A 251 15.12 8.02 -27.79
N TRP A 252 16.16 7.30 -27.36
CA TRP A 252 16.49 5.98 -27.90
C TRP A 252 16.62 4.96 -26.76
N ASN A 253 15.85 3.86 -26.82
CA ASN A 253 15.72 2.82 -25.78
C ASN A 253 15.07 3.31 -24.47
N LYS A 254 13.79 3.66 -24.60
CA LYS A 254 12.91 4.02 -23.49
C LYS A 254 12.62 2.80 -22.61
N HIS A 255 12.83 2.92 -21.30
CA HIS A 255 12.40 1.93 -20.31
C HIS A 255 11.41 2.58 -19.35
N VAL A 256 10.25 1.95 -19.19
CA VAL A 256 9.32 2.29 -18.12
C VAL A 256 9.75 1.49 -16.90
N THR A 257 9.94 2.18 -15.77
CA THR A 257 10.39 1.58 -14.52
C THR A 257 9.41 1.91 -13.41
N TYR A 258 9.02 0.91 -12.62
CA TYR A 258 8.29 1.11 -11.37
C TYR A 258 9.24 1.07 -10.19
N CYS A 259 9.10 2.07 -9.33
CA CYS A 259 9.82 2.19 -8.07
C CYS A 259 8.85 2.41 -6.91
N LEU A 260 9.35 2.14 -5.71
CA LEU A 260 8.66 2.25 -4.44
C LEU A 260 9.51 3.04 -3.46
N THR A 261 8.87 3.94 -2.72
CA THR A 261 9.42 4.48 -1.48
C THR A 261 8.44 4.25 -0.33
N LEU A 262 8.95 4.11 0.89
CA LEU A 262 8.09 3.98 2.07
C LEU A 262 7.60 5.36 2.52
N SER A 263 6.29 5.59 2.49
CA SER A 263 5.71 6.91 2.79
C SER A 263 5.79 7.29 4.27
N GLY A 264 6.10 6.33 5.14
CA GLY A 264 6.36 6.56 6.56
C GLY A 264 7.72 7.20 6.86
N LEU A 265 8.63 7.30 5.88
CA LEU A 265 9.94 7.91 6.08
C LEU A 265 9.87 9.44 6.01
N PRO A 266 10.77 10.16 6.73
CA PRO A 266 10.93 11.59 6.56
C PRO A 266 11.51 11.92 5.18
N PRO A 267 11.22 13.12 4.61
CA PRO A 267 11.64 13.50 3.26
C PRO A 267 13.13 13.36 2.98
N GLN A 268 13.97 13.68 3.98
CA GLN A 268 15.41 13.58 3.89
C GLN A 268 15.85 12.15 3.58
N LEU A 269 15.14 11.14 4.12
CA LEU A 269 15.43 9.74 3.88
C LEU A 269 14.75 9.23 2.61
N THR A 270 13.50 9.61 2.32
CA THR A 270 12.83 9.19 1.07
C THR A 270 13.57 9.67 -0.18
N ASN A 271 14.31 10.79 -0.08
CA ASN A 271 15.11 11.33 -1.17
C ASN A 271 16.50 10.68 -1.30
N MET A 272 16.89 9.78 -0.40
CA MET A 272 18.12 9.00 -0.55
C MET A 272 17.86 7.81 -1.47
N GLU A 273 18.80 7.56 -2.38
CA GLU A 273 18.74 6.43 -3.32
C GLU A 273 18.53 5.08 -2.63
N TYR A 274 19.10 4.94 -1.43
CA TYR A 274 18.96 3.76 -0.59
C TYR A 274 17.50 3.37 -0.32
N ASN A 275 16.61 4.36 -0.14
CA ASN A 275 15.20 4.15 0.18
C ASN A 275 14.29 4.14 -1.07
N CYS A 276 14.88 4.19 -2.26
CA CYS A 276 14.19 4.06 -3.54
C CYS A 276 14.33 2.62 -4.05
N HIS A 277 13.29 1.81 -3.85
CA HIS A 277 13.30 0.40 -4.23
C HIS A 277 12.77 0.21 -5.64
N PHE A 278 13.58 -0.42 -6.48
CA PHE A 278 13.17 -0.86 -7.80
C PHE A 278 12.18 -2.03 -7.69
N ILE A 279 11.12 -2.04 -8.51
CA ILE A 279 10.19 -3.17 -8.61
C ILE A 279 10.27 -3.85 -9.97
N SER A 280 10.09 -3.09 -11.06
CA SER A 280 9.98 -3.64 -12.41
C SER A 280 10.46 -2.67 -13.46
N THR A 281 10.94 -3.18 -14.60
CA THR A 281 11.24 -2.38 -15.79
C THR A 281 10.90 -3.13 -17.06
N SER A 282 10.44 -2.41 -18.08
CA SER A 282 10.26 -2.95 -19.42
C SER A 282 10.50 -1.89 -20.49
N ASN A 283 11.05 -2.31 -21.62
CA ASN A 283 11.10 -1.53 -22.85
C ASN A 283 10.02 -1.95 -23.87
N GLN A 284 9.24 -2.99 -23.57
CA GLN A 284 8.17 -3.50 -24.44
C GLN A 284 6.78 -3.23 -23.86
N ALA A 285 6.67 -3.14 -22.53
CA ALA A 285 5.40 -2.97 -21.83
C ALA A 285 5.26 -1.54 -21.29
N GLY A 286 4.05 -0.99 -21.38
CA GLY A 286 3.71 0.32 -20.83
C GLY A 286 3.51 0.31 -19.30
N PRO A 287 3.34 1.49 -18.67
CA PRO A 287 3.16 1.57 -17.21
C PRO A 287 1.96 0.75 -16.69
N LEU A 288 0.86 0.68 -17.43
CA LEU A 288 -0.32 -0.07 -16.97
C LEU A 288 -0.09 -1.59 -17.03
N GLU A 289 0.58 -2.08 -18.06
CA GLU A 289 0.93 -3.50 -18.20
C GLU A 289 1.90 -3.97 -17.12
N ILE A 290 2.86 -3.12 -16.73
CA ILE A 290 3.77 -3.41 -15.63
C ILE A 290 3.07 -3.29 -14.27
N GLY A 291 2.14 -2.33 -14.14
CA GLY A 291 1.42 -2.07 -12.90
C GLY A 291 0.42 -3.18 -12.53
N GLU A 292 -0.20 -3.83 -13.51
CA GLU A 292 -1.18 -4.91 -13.31
C GLU A 292 -0.68 -6.03 -12.38
N PRO A 293 0.46 -6.71 -12.65
CA PRO A 293 0.97 -7.75 -11.76
C PRO A 293 1.35 -7.23 -10.37
N ILE A 294 1.81 -5.97 -10.25
CA ILE A 294 2.15 -5.35 -8.96
C ILE A 294 0.88 -5.15 -8.12
N ILE A 295 -0.20 -4.63 -8.72
CA ILE A 295 -1.49 -4.45 -8.04
C ILE A 295 -2.10 -5.79 -7.67
N ALA A 296 -2.00 -6.80 -8.53
CA ALA A 296 -2.43 -8.15 -8.23
C ALA A 296 -1.72 -8.72 -7.00
N GLU A 297 -0.40 -8.53 -6.88
CA GLU A 297 0.35 -8.95 -5.69
C GLU A 297 -0.15 -8.26 -4.40
N ILE A 298 -0.44 -6.95 -4.48
CA ILE A 298 -0.95 -6.18 -3.34
C ILE A 298 -2.36 -6.67 -2.93
N LYS A 299 -3.24 -6.93 -3.90
CA LYS A 299 -4.64 -7.35 -3.65
C LYS A 299 -4.73 -8.80 -3.19
N PHE A 300 -4.02 -9.72 -3.84
CA PHE A 300 -4.15 -11.18 -3.67
C PHE A 300 -3.86 -11.65 -2.23
N LYS A 301 -3.11 -10.87 -1.43
CA LYS A 301 -2.87 -11.20 -0.01
C LYS A 301 -3.58 -10.31 1.01
N GLY A 302 -4.42 -9.35 0.59
CA GLY A 302 -5.42 -8.75 1.48
C GLY A 302 -6.44 -9.79 2.00
N GLU A 303 -6.53 -10.92 1.29
CA GLU A 303 -7.39 -12.08 1.57
C GLU A 303 -6.61 -13.31 2.08
N ALA A 304 -5.27 -13.28 2.15
CA ALA A 304 -4.44 -14.46 2.46
C ALA A 304 -3.80 -14.43 3.86
N CYS A 305 -3.90 -15.57 4.54
CA CYS A 305 -3.55 -15.88 5.91
C CYS A 305 -2.10 -15.58 6.34
N ALA A 306 -1.96 -15.25 7.63
CA ALA A 306 -0.85 -15.52 8.54
C ALA A 306 0.57 -15.65 7.93
N PHE A 307 1.34 -14.55 7.96
CA PHE A 307 2.80 -14.66 7.97
C PHE A 307 3.25 -15.19 9.35
N GLY A 308 3.22 -16.51 9.49
CA GLY A 308 3.87 -17.25 10.55
C GLY A 308 5.22 -17.79 10.07
N GLN A 309 6.28 -16.98 10.17
CA GLN A 309 7.65 -17.54 10.11
C GLN A 309 8.04 -18.01 11.51
N SER A 310 7.46 -19.14 11.93
CA SER A 310 8.02 -19.96 13.01
C SER A 310 8.59 -21.23 12.37
N PRO A 311 9.83 -21.65 12.72
CA PRO A 311 10.47 -22.85 12.16
C PRO A 311 9.77 -24.18 12.50
N SER A 312 8.64 -24.17 13.20
CA SER A 312 8.03 -25.32 13.86
C SER A 312 6.90 -26.02 13.10
N LYS A 313 6.68 -25.71 11.81
CA LYS A 313 5.63 -26.38 11.00
C LYS A 313 6.11 -26.85 9.62
N LEU A 314 7.32 -27.40 9.56
CA LEU A 314 7.76 -28.25 8.46
C LEU A 314 7.29 -29.68 8.75
N GLY A 315 6.17 -30.07 8.14
CA GLY A 315 5.66 -31.44 8.22
C GLY A 315 4.15 -31.49 8.29
N GLN A 316 3.49 -31.18 7.18
CA GLN A 316 2.20 -31.76 6.81
C GLN A 316 1.92 -31.50 5.33
N ASP A 317 1.95 -32.57 4.55
CA ASP A 317 1.63 -32.60 3.13
C ASP A 317 0.16 -32.24 2.90
N SER A 318 -0.10 -31.38 1.91
CA SER A 318 -1.46 -31.09 1.45
C SER A 318 -1.57 -31.25 -0.07
N ALA A 319 -2.62 -31.99 -0.45
CA ALA A 319 -3.02 -32.55 -1.74
C ALA A 319 -2.94 -31.65 -3.00
N PRO A 320 -2.90 -32.26 -4.21
CA PRO A 320 -2.70 -31.53 -5.46
C PRO A 320 -3.90 -30.65 -5.87
N PRO A 321 -3.66 -29.53 -6.59
CA PRO A 321 -4.72 -28.61 -6.99
C PRO A 321 -5.59 -29.16 -8.14
N LYS A 322 -6.92 -29.00 -7.99
CA LYS A 322 -7.92 -29.33 -9.02
C LYS A 322 -7.82 -28.38 -10.22
N GLN A 323 -7.91 -28.95 -11.43
CA GLN A 323 -7.95 -28.22 -12.70
C GLN A 323 -9.27 -27.41 -12.84
N ILE A 324 -9.17 -26.14 -13.25
CA ILE A 324 -10.31 -25.29 -13.61
C ILE A 324 -10.15 -24.87 -15.08
N LYS A 325 -11.20 -25.08 -15.88
CA LYS A 325 -11.29 -24.76 -17.32
C LYS A 325 -11.49 -23.23 -17.54
N PRO A 326 -11.05 -22.67 -18.68
CA PRO A 326 -11.08 -21.23 -18.92
C PRO A 326 -12.49 -20.76 -19.28
N ALA A 327 -12.96 -19.70 -18.60
CA ALA A 327 -14.15 -18.97 -18.99
C ALA A 327 -13.75 -17.62 -19.61
N THR A 328 -13.96 -17.50 -20.91
CA THR A 328 -13.81 -16.28 -21.69
C THR A 328 -14.98 -15.34 -21.40
N LYS A 329 -14.72 -14.14 -20.83
CA LYS A 329 -15.61 -12.97 -20.90
C LYS A 329 -14.85 -11.69 -20.53
N LEU A 330 -14.16 -11.11 -21.51
CA LEU A 330 -13.64 -9.74 -21.49
C LEU A 330 -14.65 -8.85 -22.23
N SER A 331 -15.50 -8.12 -21.50
CA SER A 331 -16.28 -6.99 -22.06
C SER A 331 -16.95 -6.03 -21.05
N ILE A 332 -16.79 -6.19 -19.73
CA ILE A 332 -17.50 -5.36 -18.72
C ILE A 332 -16.56 -4.46 -17.88
N ILE A 333 -15.24 -4.67 -17.96
CA ILE A 333 -14.24 -3.89 -17.18
C ILE A 333 -14.23 -2.39 -17.56
N LYS A 334 -14.77 -2.00 -18.73
CA LYS A 334 -14.93 -0.59 -19.14
C LYS A 334 -16.13 0.13 -18.52
N ALA A 335 -17.11 -0.57 -17.96
CA ALA A 335 -18.37 0.03 -17.48
C ALA A 335 -18.34 0.44 -15.99
N ASP A 336 -17.39 -0.06 -15.19
CA ASP A 336 -17.48 -0.04 -13.72
C ASP A 336 -16.39 0.80 -13.02
N MET A 337 -15.41 1.36 -13.74
CA MET A 337 -14.36 2.18 -13.09
C MET A 337 -14.88 3.53 -12.54
N PHE A 338 -16.10 3.95 -12.87
CA PHE A 338 -16.73 5.17 -12.33
C PHE A 338 -18.25 4.99 -12.17
N GLY A 339 -18.68 4.28 -11.12
CA GLY A 339 -20.09 3.96 -10.86
C GLY A 339 -21.04 5.17 -10.80
N GLN A 340 -22.07 5.09 -11.65
CA GLN A 340 -23.39 5.74 -11.73
C GLN A 340 -23.66 7.10 -11.04
N GLY A 341 -23.80 8.12 -11.88
CA GLY A 341 -24.59 9.35 -11.72
C GLY A 341 -25.05 9.81 -13.11
N PRO A 342 -26.12 10.61 -13.26
CA PRO A 342 -26.85 10.77 -14.52
C PRO A 342 -25.96 11.30 -15.63
N VAL A 343 -26.22 10.81 -16.85
CA VAL A 343 -25.52 11.11 -18.11
C VAL A 343 -25.23 12.60 -18.21
N ALA A 344 -24.00 12.98 -17.85
CA ALA A 344 -23.46 14.31 -18.06
C ALA A 344 -22.47 14.21 -19.23
N LYS A 345 -22.71 15.06 -20.24
CA LYS A 345 -22.00 15.28 -21.52
C LYS A 345 -20.78 14.38 -21.80
N ASP A 346 -20.87 13.68 -22.92
CA ASP A 346 -19.87 12.73 -23.41
C ASP A 346 -18.47 13.36 -23.49
N LEU A 347 -17.46 12.65 -22.99
CA LEU A 347 -16.07 13.11 -22.98
C LEU A 347 -15.54 13.32 -24.41
N ASP A 348 -16.05 12.54 -25.37
CA ASP A 348 -15.68 12.70 -26.78
C ASP A 348 -16.17 14.04 -27.35
N ASP A 349 -17.34 14.52 -26.93
CA ASP A 349 -17.86 15.85 -27.33
C ASP A 349 -16.99 16.98 -26.76
N ASP A 350 -16.59 16.88 -25.49
CA ASP A 350 -15.68 17.84 -24.83
C ASP A 350 -14.32 17.92 -25.57
N ILE A 351 -13.81 16.77 -26.02
CA ILE A 351 -12.54 16.67 -26.76
C ILE A 351 -12.66 17.32 -28.13
N GLN A 352 -13.72 17.01 -28.90
CA GLN A 352 -13.91 17.59 -30.23
C GLN A 352 -14.10 19.11 -30.16
N GLN A 353 -14.86 19.60 -29.19
CA GLN A 353 -15.08 21.02 -29.00
C GLN A 353 -13.78 21.75 -28.57
N TYR A 354 -12.94 21.15 -27.72
CA TYR A 354 -11.65 21.74 -27.35
C TYR A 354 -10.66 21.81 -28.52
N LEU A 355 -10.64 20.80 -29.41
CA LEU A 355 -9.75 20.77 -30.58
C LEU A 355 -10.09 21.86 -31.61
N LEU A 356 -11.32 22.39 -31.59
CA LEU A 356 -11.78 23.46 -32.47
C LEU A 356 -11.46 24.86 -31.93
N GLU A 357 -11.01 25.01 -30.67
CA GLU A 357 -10.69 26.31 -30.09
C GLU A 357 -9.26 26.79 -30.47
N PRO A 358 -9.10 28.03 -30.95
CA PRO A 358 -7.79 28.60 -31.25
C PRO A 358 -7.02 28.94 -29.95
N ASN A 359 -6.15 28.02 -29.53
CA ASN A 359 -5.35 28.14 -28.30
C ASN A 359 -4.30 29.26 -28.36
N THR A 360 -4.50 30.35 -27.61
CA THR A 360 -3.54 31.48 -27.52
C THR A 360 -3.10 31.87 -26.09
N LYS A 361 -3.34 31.05 -25.05
CA LYS A 361 -2.94 31.41 -23.65
C LYS A 361 -2.30 30.27 -22.83
N GLN A 362 -1.59 30.68 -21.76
CA GLN A 362 -0.76 29.87 -20.83
C GLN A 362 -1.56 28.78 -20.09
N LYS A 363 -0.96 27.59 -19.94
CA LYS A 363 -1.64 26.28 -19.76
C LYS A 363 -2.34 25.98 -18.41
N CYS A 364 -1.98 26.59 -17.29
CA CYS A 364 -2.52 26.17 -15.98
C CYS A 364 -3.81 26.90 -15.58
N ASP A 365 -3.90 28.20 -15.84
CA ASP A 365 -5.07 28.99 -15.43
C ASP A 365 -6.30 28.74 -16.31
N PHE A 366 -6.07 28.32 -17.57
CA PHE A 366 -7.11 28.00 -18.54
C PHE A 366 -8.10 26.92 -18.03
N TRP A 367 -7.59 25.80 -17.54
CA TRP A 367 -8.43 24.68 -17.09
C TRP A 367 -9.20 24.97 -15.79
N SER A 368 -8.73 25.91 -14.99
CA SER A 368 -9.45 26.34 -13.77
C SER A 368 -10.72 27.12 -14.10
N GLN A 369 -10.69 27.93 -15.16
CA GLN A 369 -11.80 28.78 -15.60
C GLN A 369 -12.82 28.02 -16.45
N GLN A 370 -12.39 26.98 -17.16
CA GLN A 370 -13.22 26.24 -18.13
C GLN A 370 -13.94 25.00 -17.59
N LYS A 371 -13.93 24.78 -16.26
CA LYS A 371 -14.62 23.63 -15.62
C LYS A 371 -16.12 23.55 -15.90
N LYS A 372 -16.77 24.66 -16.25
CA LYS A 372 -18.20 24.69 -16.60
C LYS A 372 -18.49 24.25 -18.04
N ILE A 373 -17.50 24.36 -18.94
CA ILE A 373 -17.64 24.04 -20.36
C ILE A 373 -17.18 22.61 -20.63
N TYR A 374 -16.03 22.22 -20.07
CA TYR A 374 -15.37 20.93 -20.29
C TYR A 374 -15.29 20.16 -18.98
N LEU A 375 -16.41 19.64 -18.48
CA LEU A 375 -16.49 19.08 -17.13
C LEU A 375 -15.55 17.88 -16.97
N SER A 376 -15.56 16.97 -17.96
CA SER A 376 -14.80 15.72 -17.94
C SER A 376 -13.35 15.95 -18.37
N LEU A 377 -13.14 16.76 -19.41
CA LEU A 377 -11.81 17.04 -19.94
C LEU A 377 -10.98 17.96 -19.02
N ALA A 378 -11.59 18.94 -18.34
CA ALA A 378 -10.87 19.77 -17.37
C ALA A 378 -10.45 18.99 -16.11
N ALA A 379 -11.28 18.05 -15.66
CA ALA A 379 -10.92 17.14 -14.57
C ALA A 379 -9.71 16.27 -14.96
N MET A 380 -9.72 15.72 -16.17
CA MET A 380 -8.58 14.97 -16.72
C MET A 380 -7.32 15.84 -16.82
N ALA A 381 -7.40 17.01 -17.45
CA ALA A 381 -6.26 17.90 -17.66
C ALA A 381 -5.62 18.36 -16.34
N THR A 382 -6.43 18.65 -15.32
CA THR A 382 -5.93 19.05 -13.98
C THR A 382 -5.12 17.92 -13.33
N CYS A 383 -5.57 16.67 -13.48
CA CYS A 383 -4.86 15.50 -12.98
C CYS A 383 -3.52 15.27 -13.70
N PHE A 384 -3.46 15.50 -15.02
CA PHE A 384 -2.24 15.31 -15.81
C PHE A 384 -1.23 16.45 -15.63
N LEU A 385 -1.68 17.70 -15.49
CA LEU A 385 -0.79 18.86 -15.32
C LEU A 385 -0.21 18.97 -13.90
N GLY A 386 -0.82 18.30 -12.91
CA GLY A 386 -0.31 18.22 -11.54
C GLY A 386 0.82 17.21 -11.33
N ILE A 387 1.28 16.51 -12.38
CA ILE A 387 2.37 15.54 -12.30
C ILE A 387 3.72 16.30 -12.40
N PRO A 388 4.57 16.32 -11.34
CA PRO A 388 5.85 17.01 -11.39
C PRO A 388 6.82 16.35 -12.40
N ALA A 389 7.60 17.18 -13.10
CA ALA A 389 8.35 16.80 -14.31
C ALA A 389 9.80 16.32 -14.10
N THR A 390 10.28 16.11 -12.87
CA THR A 390 11.71 15.79 -12.64
C THR A 390 11.92 14.54 -11.77
N SER A 391 12.81 13.66 -12.25
CA SER A 391 13.11 12.33 -11.72
C SER A 391 14.61 12.09 -11.43
N THR A 392 15.29 13.08 -10.83
CA THR A 392 16.73 13.02 -10.58
C THR A 392 17.23 11.83 -9.73
N PRO A 393 16.47 11.29 -8.75
CA PRO A 393 16.92 10.12 -7.97
C PRO A 393 16.83 8.76 -8.71
N SER A 394 15.96 8.61 -9.71
CA SER A 394 15.73 7.31 -10.37
C SER A 394 16.81 6.96 -11.41
N GLU A 395 17.48 7.96 -11.99
CA GLU A 395 18.50 7.76 -13.03
C GLU A 395 19.77 7.04 -12.51
N GLN A 396 20.22 7.32 -11.28
CA GLN A 396 21.37 6.63 -10.68
C GLN A 396 21.04 5.18 -10.27
N VAL A 397 19.86 4.96 -9.67
CA VAL A 397 19.36 3.62 -9.33
C VAL A 397 19.22 2.75 -10.58
N PHE A 398 18.82 3.34 -11.72
CA PHE A 398 18.71 2.64 -13.00
C PHE A 398 20.07 2.18 -13.56
N LEU A 399 21.12 3.02 -13.48
CA LEU A 399 22.46 2.65 -13.93
C LEU A 399 23.02 1.45 -13.17
N LEU A 400 22.73 1.36 -11.87
CA LEU A 400 23.18 0.28 -10.99
C LEU A 400 22.32 -1.00 -11.13
N SER A 401 21.01 -0.87 -11.38
CA SER A 401 20.08 -2.01 -11.46
C SER A 401 19.98 -2.66 -12.84
N LYS A 402 20.40 -1.97 -13.92
CA LYS A 402 20.40 -2.50 -15.30
C LYS A 402 21.15 -3.82 -15.43
N THR A 403 22.21 -4.02 -14.66
CA THR A 403 22.98 -5.27 -14.67
C THR A 403 22.29 -6.41 -13.93
N ILE A 404 21.32 -6.11 -13.06
CA ILE A 404 20.70 -7.06 -12.12
C ILE A 404 19.47 -7.74 -12.76
N ILE A 405 18.78 -7.12 -13.72
CA ILE A 405 17.40 -7.54 -14.08
C ILE A 405 17.26 -7.99 -15.53
N SER A 406 18.16 -7.58 -16.44
CA SER A 406 18.09 -8.01 -17.84
C SER A 406 18.55 -9.46 -18.02
N PRO A 407 17.77 -10.34 -18.69
CA PRO A 407 18.21 -11.69 -19.07
C PRO A 407 19.15 -11.69 -20.29
N SER A 408 19.27 -10.57 -21.02
CA SER A 408 20.09 -10.48 -22.22
C SER A 408 21.56 -10.20 -21.90
N PRO A 409 22.50 -10.84 -22.62
CA PRO A 409 23.89 -10.42 -22.58
C PRO A 409 23.94 -8.99 -23.14
N THR A 410 24.52 -8.08 -22.35
CA THR A 410 24.93 -6.76 -22.82
C THR A 410 25.69 -6.93 -24.13
N ALA A 411 25.09 -6.49 -25.24
CA ALA A 411 25.84 -6.23 -26.44
C ALA A 411 26.86 -5.14 -26.07
N SER A 412 28.13 -5.53 -26.03
CA SER A 412 29.24 -4.60 -26.00
C SER A 412 29.16 -3.78 -27.29
N THR A 413 28.63 -2.56 -27.20
CA THR A 413 28.95 -1.53 -28.20
C THR A 413 30.38 -1.13 -27.92
N ALA A 414 31.28 -1.69 -28.72
CA ALA A 414 32.67 -1.29 -28.82
C ALA A 414 32.75 0.20 -29.19
N HIS A 415 33.68 0.91 -28.56
CA HIS A 415 34.47 1.92 -29.23
C HIS A 415 35.79 1.28 -29.63
#